data_AF-A0A031LFN0-F1
#
_entry.id   AF-A0A031LFN0-F1
#
_cell.length_a   1.000
_cell.length_b   1.000
_cell.length_c   1.000
_cell.angle_alpha   90.00
_cell.angle_beta   90.00
_cell.angle_gamma   90.00
#
_symmetry.space_group_name_H-M   'P 1'
#
loop_
_entity.id
_entity.type
_entity.pdbx_description
1 polymer ?
#
loop_
_entity_poly.entity_id
_entity_poly.type
_entity_poly.pdbx_seq_one_letter_code
_entity_poly.pdbx_strand_id
1 'polypeptide(L)' 'MVDFIHNNKDRYGVDAICRILPIAASTYYRTLDLVDEKHCFAREYRAKRDLH' A
#
# COMPACT_ATOMS: atom_id res chain seq x y z
N MET A 1 -3.89 -7.41 -8.29
CA MET A 1 -3.54 -7.98 -6.97
C MET A 1 -3.87 -7.00 -5.84
N VAL A 2 -3.37 -5.76 -5.91
CA VAL A 2 -3.64 -4.72 -4.90
C VAL A 2 -5.11 -4.35 -4.82
N ASP A 3 -5.81 -4.29 -5.95
CA ASP A 3 -7.27 -4.04 -6.00
C ASP A 3 -8.07 -5.09 -5.24
N PHE A 4 -7.65 -6.36 -5.31
CA PHE A 4 -8.31 -7.44 -4.59
C PHE A 4 -8.20 -7.24 -3.08
N ILE A 5 -7.00 -6.87 -2.61
CA ILE A 5 -6.75 -6.56 -1.20
C ILE A 5 -7.55 -5.32 -0.82
N HIS A 6 -7.56 -4.28 -1.66
CA HIS A 6 -8.24 -3.01 -1.38
C HIS A 6 -9.77 -3.17 -1.27
N ASN A 7 -10.39 -3.96 -2.15
CA ASN A 7 -11.83 -4.20 -2.13
C ASN A 7 -12.27 -5.11 -0.98
N ASN A 8 -11.38 -5.95 -0.47
CA ASN A 8 -11.70 -6.94 0.56
C ASN A 8 -11.14 -6.58 1.94
N LYS A 9 -10.29 -5.54 2.05
CA LYS A 9 -9.64 -5.14 3.31
C LYS A 9 -10.64 -4.81 4.41
N ASP A 10 -11.79 -4.26 4.05
CA ASP A 10 -12.82 -3.83 5.00
C ASP A 10 -13.49 -5.04 5.65
N ARG A 11 -13.66 -6.10 4.87
CA ARG A 11 -14.35 -7.32 5.28
C ARG A 11 -13.44 -8.35 5.96
N TYR A 12 -12.19 -8.46 5.54
CA TYR A 12 -11.26 -9.50 6.02
C TYR A 12 -9.99 -8.95 6.66
N GLY A 13 -9.66 -7.68 6.45
CA GLY A 13 -8.39 -7.10 6.86
C GLY A 13 -7.24 -7.41 5.89
N VAL A 14 -6.31 -6.46 5.76
CA VAL A 14 -5.13 -6.59 4.89
C VAL A 14 -4.25 -7.77 5.32
N ASP A 15 -4.05 -7.96 6.63
CA ASP A 15 -3.15 -8.99 7.16
C ASP A 15 -3.62 -10.42 6.80
N ALA A 16 -4.92 -10.69 6.93
CA ALA A 16 -5.49 -11.99 6.59
C ALA A 16 -5.36 -12.31 5.09
N ILE A 17 -5.58 -11.32 4.23
CA ILE A 17 -5.43 -11.47 2.78
C ILE A 17 -3.95 -11.66 2.40
N CYS A 18 -3.05 -10.93 3.03
CA CYS A 18 -1.60 -11.04 2.82
C CYS A 18 -1.03 -12.42 3.19
N ARG A 19 -1.61 -13.10 4.20
CA ARG A 19 -1.26 -14.49 4.55
C ARG A 19 -1.66 -15.49 3.45
N ILE A 20 -2.72 -15.22 2.70
CA ILE A 20 -3.24 -16.10 1.64
C ILE A 20 -2.54 -15.84 0.31
N LEU A 21 -2.21 -14.58 0.00
CA LEU A 21 -1.60 -14.16 -1.28
C LEU A 21 -0.06 -14.27 -1.32
N PRO A 22 0.55 -15.14 -0.51
CA PRO A 22 1.91 -15.04 0.04
C PRO A 22 2.66 -13.70 -0.24
N ILE A 23 2.12 -12.58 0.24
CA ILE A 23 2.74 -11.26 0.10
C ILE A 23 2.83 -10.57 1.46
N ALA A 24 3.89 -9.81 1.66
CA ALA A 24 3.99 -8.96 2.85
C ALA A 24 3.02 -7.78 2.77
N ALA A 25 2.44 -7.39 3.91
CA ALA A 25 1.59 -6.20 4.00
C ALA A 25 2.35 -4.92 3.58
N SER A 26 3.67 -4.88 3.79
CA SER A 26 4.54 -3.80 3.31
C SER A 26 4.49 -3.63 1.79
N THR A 27 4.37 -4.73 1.04
CA THR A 27 4.19 -4.69 -0.41
C THR A 27 2.86 -4.04 -0.77
N TYR A 28 1.76 -4.40 -0.08
CA TYR A 28 0.44 -3.79 -0.32
C TYR A 28 0.47 -2.27 -0.12
N TYR A 29 0.97 -1.78 1.02
CA TYR A 29 1.03 -0.34 1.28
C TYR A 29 1.98 0.40 0.33
N ARG A 30 3.13 -0.20 -0.03
CA ARG A 30 4.05 0.40 -1.01
C ARG A 30 3.40 0.51 -2.38
N THR A 31 2.64 -0.49 -2.82
CA THR A 31 1.95 -0.40 -4.11
C THR A 31 0.73 0.53 -4.04
N LEU A 32 0.05 0.61 -2.89
CA LEU A 32 -1.00 1.60 -2.66
C LEU A 32 -0.46 3.02 -2.76
N ASP A 33 0.70 3.31 -2.15
CA ASP A 33 1.38 4.59 -2.27
C ASP A 33 1.72 4.92 -3.75
N LEU A 34 2.19 3.94 -4.52
CA LEU A 34 2.52 4.12 -5.96
C LEU A 34 1.28 4.30 -6.85
N VAL A 35 0.17 3.64 -6.52
CA VAL A 35 -1.11 3.78 -7.23
C VAL A 35 -1.76 5.13 -6.89
N ASP A 36 -1.69 5.54 -5.63
CA ASP A 36 -2.16 6.85 -5.18
C ASP A 36 -1.29 8.00 -5.74
N GLU A 37 0.04 7.82 -5.83
CA GLU A 37 0.95 8.77 -6.51
C GLU A 37 0.63 8.97 -8.00
N LYS A 38 0.10 7.95 -8.69
CA LYS A 38 -0.40 8.12 -10.07
C LYS A 38 -1.68 8.94 -10.14
N HIS A 39 -2.42 9.06 -9.04
CA HIS A 39 -3.62 9.90 -8.92
C HIS A 39 -3.36 11.26 -8.26
N CYS A 40 -2.23 11.42 -7.57
CA CYS A 40 -1.85 12.68 -6.95
C CYS A 40 -0.36 12.94 -7.17
N PHE A 41 -0.07 13.96 -7.98
CA PHE A 41 1.24 14.58 -8.19
C PHE A 41 1.84 15.20 -6.90
N ALA A 42 1.52 14.68 -5.72
CA ALA A 42 1.72 15.31 -4.43
C ALA A 42 2.01 14.27 -3.34
N ARG A 43 3.25 13.82 -3.23
CA ARG A 43 3.76 13.34 -1.94
C ARG A 43 5.23 13.68 -1.76
N GLU A 44 5.49 15.00 -1.77
CA GLU A 44 6.69 15.69 -1.27
C GLU A 44 7.07 15.35 0.21
N TYR A 45 6.57 14.26 0.78
CA TYR A 45 6.65 13.94 2.21
C TYR A 45 7.60 12.80 2.58
N ARG A 46 8.09 11.99 1.63
CA ARG A 46 9.08 10.94 1.95
C ARG A 46 10.53 11.41 1.87
N ALA A 47 10.78 12.56 1.24
CA ALA A 47 12.13 13.15 1.12
C ALA A 47 12.58 13.98 2.35
N LYS A 48 11.77 14.08 3.41
CA LYS A 48 12.15 14.78 4.66
C LYS A 48 12.73 13.86 5.75
N ARG A 49 13.12 12.63 5.42
CA ARG A 49 13.80 11.72 6.38
C ARG A 49 15.32 11.62 6.22
N ASP A 50 15.90 12.23 5.20
CA ASP A 50 17.35 12.34 5.04
C ASP A 50 17.83 13.79 5.24
N LEU A 51 17.26 14.50 6.22
CA LEU A 51 17.89 15.69 6.77
C LEU A 51 18.74 15.26 7.98
N HIS A 52 19.97 14.85 7.72
CA HIS A 52 21.04 14.80 8.71
C HIS A 52 22.35 15.23 8.05
#